data_AF-A0AAD0KL94-F1
#
_entry.id   AF-A0AAD0KL94-F1
#
_cell.length_a   1.000
_cell.length_b   1.000
_cell.length_c   1.000
_cell.angle_alpha   90.00
_cell.angle_beta   90.00
_cell.angle_gamma   90.00
#
_symmetry.space_group_name_H-M   'P 1'
#
loop_
_entity.id
_entity.type
_entity.pdbx_description
1 polymer ?
#
loop_
_entity_poly.entity_id
_entity_poly.type
_entity_poly.pdbx_seq_one_letter_code
_entity_poly.pdbx_strand_id
1 'polypeptide(L)'
;MKAMKWSITAALAVSMLGPIHTVKAADTRNVDYDQSSILRSASSVSSSYNEGKPQVEDLIFQMDATEITVGDNVPVQIYAKDADGISERVPLAQANVIIEKPYLLQKQADGTMKALAVGETNVTVNSGSDSKTIKVSISADHDIDQGAFVNGTMYLPVQSVFQTLGATVQVNTTTKTFSIRLGDLPIQLQLGSDIAMVNGAKVKMSGKVQKIDGSTVFPATLLKTALSAELIWDGNYQTMEIYFGKAELFAYTKQTAQIFKKEEQGNLVKFIGKTYWLNQFDSDYKFQKVTIVDILPDYEGEFAISFKVLSTGQILNSYKMSGDELIRTLGNKEYFLTTDPFKTYKWSDAIWSKIKKSIVATGMTKQQVEFSWGKPISKSTLSGSGIQVETWQYGNYNYITFTNGVVSMIYTN
;
A
#
# COMPACT_ATOMS: atom_id res chain seq x y z
N MET A 1 -12.68 7.84 -4.75
CA MET A 1 -11.34 8.26 -5.25
C MET A 1 -10.29 8.57 -4.18
N LYS A 2 -10.59 9.26 -3.06
CA LYS A 2 -9.56 9.55 -2.02
C LYS A 2 -9.13 8.32 -1.21
N ALA A 3 -10.05 7.41 -0.86
CA ALA A 3 -9.73 6.15 -0.16
C ALA A 3 -9.00 5.12 -1.05
N MET A 4 -9.33 5.05 -2.35
CA MET A 4 -8.72 4.18 -3.36
C MET A 4 -7.19 4.31 -3.50
N LYS A 5 -6.63 5.49 -3.20
CA LYS A 5 -5.17 5.69 -3.25
C LYS A 5 -4.45 4.96 -2.12
N TRP A 6 -5.11 4.68 -1.00
CA TRP A 6 -4.43 4.30 0.25
C TRP A 6 -4.18 2.79 0.31
N SER A 7 -5.07 1.96 -0.26
CA SER A 7 -4.92 0.50 -0.25
C SER A 7 -3.89 -0.02 -1.27
N ILE A 8 -3.75 0.63 -2.43
CA ILE A 8 -2.77 0.22 -3.47
C ILE A 8 -1.33 0.58 -3.06
N THR A 9 -1.12 1.75 -2.46
CA THR A 9 0.24 2.16 -2.01
C THR A 9 0.75 1.28 -0.87
N ALA A 10 -0.15 0.77 -0.02
CA ALA A 10 0.19 -0.22 1.00
C ALA A 10 0.62 -1.58 0.39
N ALA A 11 -0.07 -2.05 -0.66
CA ALA A 11 0.28 -3.31 -1.33
C ALA A 11 1.62 -3.24 -2.10
N LEU A 12 1.94 -2.09 -2.70
CA LEU A 12 3.24 -1.87 -3.36
C LEU A 12 4.41 -1.80 -2.36
N ALA A 13 4.18 -1.27 -1.16
CA ALA A 13 5.22 -1.14 -0.12
C ALA A 13 5.67 -2.49 0.48
N VAL A 14 4.79 -3.51 0.50
CA VAL A 14 5.07 -4.80 1.19
C VAL A 14 5.91 -5.77 0.34
N SER A 15 5.94 -5.63 -0.99
CA SER A 15 6.50 -6.66 -1.88
C SER A 15 8.01 -6.53 -2.22
N MET A 16 8.75 -5.53 -1.72
CA MET A 16 10.12 -5.24 -2.18
C MET A 16 11.20 -5.08 -1.09
N LEU A 17 10.97 -5.56 0.14
CA LEU A 17 11.96 -5.45 1.21
C LEU A 17 12.96 -6.61 1.20
N GLY A 18 14.07 -6.44 0.46
CA GLY A 18 15.35 -7.12 0.72
C GLY A 18 16.13 -6.46 1.86
N PRO A 19 17.21 -7.07 2.38
CA PRO A 19 17.89 -6.61 3.59
C PRO A 19 18.41 -5.18 3.44
N ILE A 20 17.98 -4.32 4.35
CA ILE A 20 18.36 -2.91 4.47
C ILE A 20 19.65 -2.83 5.31
N HIS A 21 20.69 -2.21 4.75
CA HIS A 21 21.79 -1.67 5.54
C HIS A 21 21.45 -0.21 5.89
N THR A 22 21.13 0.05 7.16
CA THR A 22 20.83 1.38 7.69
C THR A 22 21.96 1.85 8.61
N VAL A 23 22.42 3.10 8.40
CA VAL A 23 23.30 3.80 9.34
C VAL A 23 22.47 4.77 10.17
N LYS A 24 22.77 4.83 11.47
CA LYS A 24 22.03 5.53 12.53
C LYS A 24 22.64 6.91 12.80
N ALA A 25 21.81 7.89 13.15
CA ALA A 25 22.19 9.07 13.95
C ALA A 25 21.16 9.30 15.08
N ALA A 26 21.62 9.91 16.15
CA ALA A 26 21.11 9.76 17.51
C ALA A 26 19.96 10.70 17.96
N ASP A 27 19.09 10.09 18.77
CA ASP A 27 18.29 10.51 19.93
C ASP A 27 18.15 12.00 20.37
N THR A 28 16.91 12.41 20.70
CA THR A 28 16.43 12.71 22.08
C THR A 28 15.16 13.58 22.10
N ARG A 29 14.07 13.09 22.74
CA ARG A 29 13.46 13.64 23.99
C ARG A 29 12.01 13.19 24.23
N ASN A 30 11.79 12.73 25.47
CA ASN A 30 10.53 12.43 26.16
C ASN A 30 9.58 13.63 26.31
N VAL A 31 8.27 13.36 26.34
CA VAL A 31 7.30 14.02 27.24
C VAL A 31 6.21 13.01 27.66
N ASP A 32 6.03 12.86 28.98
CA ASP A 32 4.93 12.14 29.66
C ASP A 32 3.59 12.88 29.53
N TYR A 33 2.46 12.15 29.52
CA TYR A 33 1.35 12.52 30.40
C TYR A 33 0.40 11.35 30.78
N ASP A 34 -0.10 11.54 32.00
CA ASP A 34 -0.80 10.73 33.00
C ASP A 34 -2.25 10.30 32.67
N GLN A 35 -2.71 9.26 33.37
CA GLN A 35 -4.09 8.77 33.45
C GLN A 35 -4.89 9.50 34.53
N SER A 36 -6.21 9.64 34.36
CA SER A 36 -7.17 9.37 35.44
C SER A 36 -8.65 9.48 35.04
N SER A 37 -9.42 8.63 35.72
CA SER A 37 -10.88 8.44 35.78
C SER A 37 -11.67 9.63 36.31
N ILE A 38 -12.95 9.78 35.90
CA ILE A 38 -13.99 10.41 36.74
C ILE A 38 -15.38 9.75 36.51
N LEU A 39 -15.91 9.11 37.56
CA LEU A 39 -17.34 8.82 37.78
C LEU A 39 -18.01 10.08 38.35
N ARG A 40 -19.21 10.47 37.88
CA ARG A 40 -20.18 11.23 38.70
C ARG A 40 -21.64 10.93 38.34
N SER A 41 -22.38 10.67 39.40
CA SER A 41 -23.83 10.56 39.59
C SER A 41 -24.61 11.85 39.30
N ALA A 42 -25.90 11.73 38.94
CA ALA A 42 -26.96 12.60 39.47
C ALA A 42 -28.35 11.99 39.25
N SER A 43 -29.20 12.20 40.24
CA SER A 43 -30.52 11.63 40.52
C SER A 43 -31.70 12.50 40.07
N SER A 44 -32.83 11.82 39.84
CA SER A 44 -34.26 12.21 39.87
C SER A 44 -34.68 13.69 39.83
N VAL A 45 -35.58 14.01 38.88
CA VAL A 45 -36.61 15.06 39.00
C VAL A 45 -37.92 14.53 38.39
N SER A 46 -39.03 14.72 39.09
CA SER A 46 -40.40 14.38 38.69
C SER A 46 -41.21 15.59 38.22
N SER A 47 -42.23 15.33 37.38
CA SER A 47 -43.43 16.12 36.96
C SER A 47 -43.47 16.32 35.45
N SER A 48 -44.57 16.27 34.70
CA SER A 48 -46.00 16.02 34.95
C SER A 48 -46.64 15.66 33.58
N TYR A 49 -47.81 15.01 33.62
CA TYR A 49 -48.66 14.56 32.50
C TYR A 49 -48.84 15.57 31.34
N ASN A 50 -48.84 15.07 30.11
CA ASN A 50 -49.69 15.57 29.03
C ASN A 50 -50.04 14.45 28.03
N GLU A 51 -51.33 14.33 27.71
CA GLU A 51 -51.91 13.34 26.80
C GLU A 51 -51.50 13.59 25.35
N GLY A 52 -51.04 12.53 24.71
CA GLY A 52 -50.88 12.40 23.27
C GLY A 52 -50.35 11.01 23.01
N LYS A 53 -51.23 10.03 22.77
CA LYS A 53 -50.87 8.63 22.53
C LYS A 53 -49.77 8.53 21.45
N PRO A 54 -48.54 8.09 21.78
CA PRO A 54 -47.58 7.63 20.79
C PRO A 54 -47.78 6.13 20.59
N GLN A 55 -47.67 5.69 19.35
CA GLN A 55 -47.74 4.28 18.96
C GLN A 55 -46.74 3.43 19.76
N VAL A 56 -47.16 2.21 20.08
CA VAL A 56 -46.40 1.27 20.89
C VAL A 56 -45.26 0.67 20.05
N GLU A 57 -43.99 0.93 20.41
CA GLU A 57 -42.83 0.24 19.83
C GLU A 57 -42.50 -1.01 20.66
N ASP A 58 -43.05 -2.18 20.30
CA ASP A 58 -43.04 -3.39 21.14
C ASP A 58 -41.81 -4.32 20.99
N LEU A 59 -40.83 -3.97 20.15
CA LEU A 59 -39.51 -4.60 20.13
C LEU A 59 -38.52 -3.61 19.53
N ILE A 60 -37.43 -3.31 20.23
CA ILE A 60 -36.32 -2.53 19.71
C ILE A 60 -35.19 -3.49 19.40
N PHE A 61 -34.70 -3.43 18.15
CA PHE A 61 -33.50 -4.13 17.73
C PHE A 61 -32.65 -3.15 16.93
N GLN A 62 -31.47 -2.82 17.46
CA GLN A 62 -30.53 -1.89 16.87
C GLN A 62 -29.13 -2.50 16.87
N MET A 63 -28.39 -2.21 15.81
CA MET A 63 -26.94 -2.39 15.73
C MET A 63 -26.31 -1.01 15.62
N ASP A 64 -25.18 -0.79 16.31
CA ASP A 64 -24.48 0.50 16.28
C ASP A 64 -24.06 0.90 14.85
N ALA A 65 -23.84 -0.09 13.98
CA ALA A 65 -23.64 0.08 12.55
C ALA A 65 -24.27 -1.07 11.76
N THR A 66 -24.75 -0.79 10.55
CA THR A 66 -25.32 -1.77 9.62
C THR A 66 -24.61 -1.84 8.27
N GLU A 67 -23.71 -0.89 8.00
CA GLU A 67 -22.74 -0.91 6.91
C GLU A 67 -21.36 -1.02 7.56
N ILE A 68 -20.78 -2.22 7.52
CA ILE A 68 -19.64 -2.64 8.34
C ILE A 68 -18.58 -3.31 7.47
N THR A 69 -17.41 -3.58 8.02
CA THR A 69 -16.29 -4.24 7.32
C THR A 69 -16.04 -5.64 7.88
N VAL A 70 -15.56 -6.57 7.05
CA VAL A 70 -15.11 -7.89 7.51
C VAL A 70 -14.15 -7.73 8.69
N GLY A 71 -14.37 -8.51 9.76
CA GLY A 71 -13.58 -8.45 10.99
C GLY A 71 -14.17 -7.57 12.10
N ASP A 72 -15.08 -6.65 11.78
CA ASP A 72 -15.73 -5.80 12.79
C ASP A 72 -16.53 -6.64 13.81
N ASN A 73 -16.55 -6.16 15.06
CA ASN A 73 -17.43 -6.66 16.12
C ASN A 73 -18.34 -5.52 16.54
N VAL A 74 -19.62 -5.62 16.18
CA VAL A 74 -20.58 -4.50 16.32
C VAL A 74 -21.53 -4.77 17.47
N PRO A 75 -21.63 -3.87 18.46
CA PRO A 75 -22.58 -4.03 19.56
C PRO A 75 -24.02 -4.07 19.08
N VAL A 76 -24.83 -4.84 19.81
CA VAL A 76 -26.25 -5.01 19.55
C VAL A 76 -27.06 -4.61 20.77
N GLN A 77 -28.12 -3.82 20.54
CA GLN A 77 -29.10 -3.48 21.56
C GLN A 77 -30.45 -4.09 21.21
N ILE A 78 -30.98 -4.88 22.14
CA ILE A 78 -32.31 -5.48 22.04
C ILE A 78 -33.07 -5.12 23.31
N TYR A 79 -34.27 -4.54 23.14
CA TYR A 79 -35.20 -4.29 24.23
C TYR A 79 -36.56 -4.85 23.86
N ALA A 80 -37.18 -5.59 24.78
CA ALA A 80 -38.51 -6.16 24.62
C ALA A 80 -39.33 -5.83 25.87
N LYS A 81 -40.66 -5.76 25.72
CA LYS A 81 -41.54 -5.61 26.88
C LYS A 81 -41.81 -6.95 27.54
N ASP A 82 -41.85 -6.91 28.87
CA ASP A 82 -42.34 -8.02 29.68
C ASP A 82 -43.89 -8.06 29.71
N ALA A 83 -44.44 -9.00 30.48
CA ALA A 83 -45.89 -9.19 30.63
C ALA A 83 -46.61 -7.98 31.26
N ASP A 84 -45.89 -7.13 31.99
CA ASP A 84 -46.40 -5.92 32.65
C ASP A 84 -46.24 -4.67 31.76
N GLY A 85 -45.66 -4.83 30.56
CA GLY A 85 -45.45 -3.76 29.59
C GLY A 85 -44.20 -2.91 29.85
N ILE A 86 -43.30 -3.36 30.74
CA ILE A 86 -42.03 -2.69 31.05
C ILE A 86 -40.98 -3.12 30.04
N SER A 87 -40.25 -2.16 29.46
CA SER A 87 -39.16 -2.43 28.53
C SER A 87 -37.92 -2.92 29.26
N GLU A 88 -37.46 -4.12 28.92
CA GLU A 88 -36.26 -4.76 29.49
C GLU A 88 -35.21 -5.02 28.42
N ARG A 89 -33.93 -4.92 28.80
CA ARG A 89 -32.81 -5.25 27.92
C ARG A 89 -32.70 -6.77 27.79
N VAL A 90 -32.72 -7.27 26.55
CA VAL A 90 -32.50 -8.69 26.24
C VAL A 90 -31.05 -8.89 25.80
N PRO A 91 -30.22 -9.64 26.56
CA PRO A 91 -28.86 -9.96 26.11
C PRO A 91 -28.89 -10.73 24.79
N LEU A 92 -27.98 -10.41 23.86
CA LEU A 92 -27.89 -11.06 22.54
C LEU A 92 -27.79 -12.59 22.63
N ALA A 93 -27.11 -13.10 23.65
CA ALA A 93 -26.96 -14.54 23.91
C ALA A 93 -28.30 -15.23 24.23
N GLN A 94 -29.26 -14.49 24.79
CA GLN A 94 -30.60 -14.98 25.17
C GLN A 94 -31.66 -14.69 24.10
N ALA A 95 -31.39 -13.75 23.20
CA ALA A 95 -32.33 -13.36 22.15
C ALA A 95 -32.51 -14.46 21.08
N ASN A 96 -33.75 -14.64 20.63
CA ASN A 96 -34.07 -15.45 19.45
C ASN A 96 -33.72 -14.67 18.19
N VAL A 97 -32.51 -14.90 17.68
CA VAL A 97 -31.95 -14.22 16.51
C VAL A 97 -31.81 -15.19 15.34
N ILE A 98 -32.39 -14.83 14.21
CA ILE A 98 -32.22 -15.51 12.92
C ILE A 98 -31.31 -14.65 12.04
N ILE A 99 -30.23 -15.25 11.56
CA ILE A 99 -29.34 -14.63 10.56
C ILE A 99 -29.55 -15.39 9.25
N GLU A 100 -30.07 -14.72 8.22
CA GLU A 100 -30.40 -15.34 6.93
C GLU A 100 -29.19 -16.05 6.30
N LYS A 101 -28.01 -15.43 6.41
CA LYS A 101 -26.73 -15.97 5.91
C LYS A 101 -25.71 -16.05 7.04
N PRO A 102 -25.70 -17.13 7.84
CA PRO A 102 -24.84 -17.24 9.01
C PRO A 102 -23.33 -17.36 8.69
N TYR A 103 -22.97 -17.57 7.42
CA TYR A 103 -21.58 -17.51 6.96
C TYR A 103 -21.04 -16.08 6.80
N LEU A 104 -21.92 -15.06 6.86
CA LEU A 104 -21.54 -13.64 6.77
C LEU A 104 -21.41 -12.99 8.15
N LEU A 105 -22.22 -13.40 9.13
CA LEU A 105 -22.33 -12.72 10.43
C LEU A 105 -22.55 -13.73 11.56
N GLN A 106 -21.86 -13.52 12.69
CA GLN A 106 -21.90 -14.44 13.84
C GLN A 106 -22.05 -13.71 15.17
N LYS A 107 -23.01 -14.15 15.99
CA LYS A 107 -23.17 -13.70 17.39
C LYS A 107 -21.93 -14.05 18.22
N GLN A 108 -21.45 -13.10 19.01
CA GLN A 108 -20.38 -13.28 19.98
C GLN A 108 -20.92 -13.29 21.42
N ALA A 109 -20.17 -13.92 22.32
CA ALA A 109 -20.57 -14.05 23.72
C ALA A 109 -20.56 -12.70 24.49
N ASP A 110 -19.80 -11.72 24.01
CA ASP A 110 -19.69 -10.37 24.57
C ASP A 110 -20.87 -9.44 24.20
N GLY A 111 -21.85 -9.96 23.44
CA GLY A 111 -23.02 -9.19 23.01
C GLY A 111 -22.82 -8.45 21.68
N THR A 112 -21.73 -8.70 20.96
CA THR A 112 -21.48 -8.15 19.63
C THR A 112 -21.84 -9.13 18.50
N MET A 113 -21.94 -8.61 17.28
CA MET A 113 -22.03 -9.37 16.04
C MET A 113 -20.74 -9.23 15.26
N LYS A 114 -20.07 -10.36 14.98
CA LYS A 114 -18.83 -10.41 14.20
C LYS A 114 -19.11 -10.53 12.72
N ALA A 115 -18.56 -9.62 11.92
CA ALA A 115 -18.53 -9.70 10.47
C ALA A 115 -17.49 -10.73 10.00
N LEU A 116 -17.92 -11.72 9.21
CA LEU A 116 -17.07 -12.83 8.79
C LEU A 116 -16.66 -12.76 7.32
N ALA A 117 -17.53 -12.24 6.46
CA ALA A 117 -17.33 -12.28 5.02
C ALA A 117 -18.18 -11.24 4.30
N VAL A 118 -17.84 -10.97 3.05
CA VAL A 118 -18.47 -9.93 2.24
C VAL A 118 -19.87 -10.34 1.77
N GLY A 119 -20.84 -9.44 1.92
CA GLY A 119 -22.19 -9.60 1.40
C GLY A 119 -23.26 -8.90 2.23
N GLU A 120 -24.52 -9.16 1.90
CA GLU A 120 -25.68 -8.69 2.66
C GLU A 120 -26.45 -9.84 3.29
N THR A 121 -26.87 -9.65 4.54
CA THR A 121 -27.78 -10.56 5.26
C THR A 121 -28.86 -9.79 6.00
N ASN A 122 -30.08 -10.33 6.04
CA ASN A 122 -31.06 -9.89 7.02
C ASN A 122 -30.77 -10.56 8.37
N VAL A 123 -30.97 -9.80 9.43
CA VAL A 123 -30.94 -10.27 10.81
C VAL A 123 -32.29 -9.97 11.42
N THR A 124 -32.95 -10.99 11.97
CA THR A 124 -34.27 -10.88 12.56
C THR A 124 -34.20 -11.26 14.04
N VAL A 125 -34.70 -10.41 14.91
CA VAL A 125 -34.95 -10.71 16.32
C VAL A 125 -36.43 -10.95 16.51
N ASN A 126 -36.79 -12.05 17.17
CA ASN A 126 -38.16 -12.41 17.52
C ASN A 126 -38.36 -12.35 19.03
N SER A 127 -39.48 -11.79 19.48
CA SER A 127 -39.92 -11.77 20.87
C SER A 127 -41.43 -11.96 20.94
N GLY A 128 -41.90 -13.13 21.39
CA GLY A 128 -43.32 -13.47 21.36
C GLY A 128 -43.89 -13.44 19.93
N SER A 129 -44.91 -12.60 19.69
CA SER A 129 -45.48 -12.35 18.37
C SER A 129 -44.77 -11.26 17.56
N ASP A 130 -43.88 -10.49 18.20
CA ASP A 130 -43.20 -9.37 17.57
C ASP A 130 -41.89 -9.80 16.92
N SER A 131 -41.59 -9.15 15.81
CA SER A 131 -40.32 -9.33 15.11
C SER A 131 -39.79 -8.01 14.58
N LYS A 132 -38.46 -7.87 14.60
CA LYS A 132 -37.75 -6.76 13.96
C LYS A 132 -36.64 -7.32 13.10
N THR A 133 -36.58 -6.85 11.88
CA THR A 133 -35.53 -7.22 10.92
C THR A 133 -34.74 -5.99 10.54
N ILE A 134 -33.42 -6.11 10.54
CA ILE A 134 -32.50 -5.13 9.96
C ILE A 134 -31.67 -5.82 8.89
N LYS A 135 -31.28 -5.07 7.87
CA LYS A 135 -30.35 -5.51 6.84
C LYS A 135 -28.95 -5.06 7.22
N VAL A 136 -27.98 -5.97 7.16
CA VAL A 136 -26.56 -5.72 7.41
C VAL A 136 -25.79 -5.93 6.12
N SER A 137 -24.92 -4.98 5.78
CA SER A 137 -24.04 -4.99 4.62
C SER A 137 -22.60 -5.03 5.09
N ILE A 138 -21.82 -5.98 4.61
CA ILE A 138 -20.44 -6.24 5.05
C ILE A 138 -19.51 -6.09 3.85
N SER A 139 -18.71 -5.03 3.85
CA SER A 139 -17.69 -4.75 2.83
C SER A 139 -16.37 -5.43 3.15
N ALA A 140 -15.53 -5.60 2.13
CA ALA A 140 -14.22 -6.23 2.28
C ALA A 140 -13.26 -5.41 3.13
N ASP A 141 -12.44 -6.07 3.94
CA ASP A 141 -11.32 -5.47 4.68
C ASP A 141 -10.04 -5.35 3.83
N HIS A 142 -10.03 -6.00 2.67
CA HIS A 142 -8.94 -5.94 1.70
C HIS A 142 -9.45 -6.08 0.27
N ASP A 143 -8.60 -5.62 -0.63
CA ASP A 143 -8.84 -5.61 -2.06
C ASP A 143 -8.36 -6.91 -2.74
N ILE A 144 -8.98 -7.28 -3.87
CA ILE A 144 -8.49 -8.37 -4.72
C ILE A 144 -7.40 -7.82 -5.66
N ASP A 145 -6.14 -8.10 -5.41
CA ASP A 145 -4.98 -7.52 -6.15
C ASP A 145 -4.50 -8.35 -7.36
N GLN A 146 -5.08 -9.54 -7.57
CA GLN A 146 -4.69 -10.48 -8.62
C GLN A 146 -5.72 -10.65 -9.73
N GLY A 147 -6.54 -9.63 -9.99
CA GLY A 147 -7.39 -9.58 -11.16
C GLY A 147 -6.58 -9.53 -12.46
N ALA A 148 -7.20 -9.94 -13.57
CA ALA A 148 -6.59 -9.89 -14.88
C ALA A 148 -7.59 -9.42 -15.95
N PHE A 149 -7.22 -8.38 -16.70
CA PHE A 149 -8.01 -7.91 -17.82
C PHE A 149 -7.47 -8.50 -19.13
N VAL A 150 -8.23 -9.43 -19.73
CA VAL A 150 -7.82 -10.14 -20.94
C VAL A 150 -8.93 -10.10 -21.98
N ASN A 151 -8.61 -9.63 -23.18
CA ASN A 151 -9.52 -9.57 -24.34
C ASN A 151 -10.87 -8.92 -24.00
N GLY A 152 -10.85 -7.79 -23.28
CA GLY A 152 -12.07 -7.05 -22.91
C GLY A 152 -12.86 -7.66 -21.74
N THR A 153 -12.37 -8.72 -21.11
CA THR A 153 -13.02 -9.39 -19.99
C THR A 153 -12.17 -9.28 -18.73
N MET A 154 -12.79 -8.85 -17.63
CA MET A 154 -12.17 -8.88 -16.32
C MET A 154 -12.30 -10.29 -15.70
N TYR A 155 -11.16 -10.84 -15.33
CA TYR A 155 -11.03 -12.14 -14.66
C TYR A 155 -10.61 -11.93 -13.21
N LEU A 156 -11.15 -12.76 -12.32
CA LEU A 156 -10.84 -12.74 -10.90
C LEU A 156 -10.31 -14.09 -10.43
N PRO A 157 -9.40 -14.13 -9.43
CA PRO A 157 -8.93 -15.38 -8.84
C PRO A 157 -10.08 -16.14 -8.16
N VAL A 158 -10.23 -17.43 -8.49
CA VAL A 158 -11.32 -18.26 -7.97
C VAL A 158 -11.27 -18.35 -6.45
N GLN A 159 -10.13 -18.75 -5.88
CA GLN A 159 -10.04 -19.01 -4.44
C GLN A 159 -10.21 -17.73 -3.62
N SER A 160 -9.44 -16.68 -3.94
CA SER A 160 -9.46 -15.41 -3.20
C SER A 160 -10.86 -14.81 -3.16
N VAL A 161 -11.53 -14.63 -4.31
CA VAL A 161 -12.88 -14.03 -4.34
C VAL A 161 -13.88 -14.85 -3.54
N PHE A 162 -13.97 -16.16 -3.78
CA PHE A 162 -14.99 -16.97 -3.11
C PHE A 162 -14.73 -17.13 -1.62
N GLN A 163 -13.46 -17.15 -1.17
CA GLN A 163 -13.12 -17.13 0.25
C GLN A 163 -13.49 -15.80 0.92
N THR A 164 -13.23 -14.66 0.27
CA THR A 164 -13.65 -13.32 0.75
C THR A 164 -15.18 -13.22 0.90
N LEU A 165 -15.94 -13.94 0.07
CA LEU A 165 -17.40 -14.07 0.18
C LEU A 165 -17.85 -15.09 1.24
N GLY A 166 -16.92 -15.75 1.95
CA GLY A 166 -17.23 -16.73 3.00
C GLY A 166 -17.50 -18.14 2.48
N ALA A 167 -17.16 -18.44 1.23
CA ALA A 167 -17.31 -19.78 0.67
C ALA A 167 -16.14 -20.70 1.05
N THR A 168 -16.43 -21.99 1.17
CA THR A 168 -15.38 -23.02 1.15
C THR A 168 -15.07 -23.40 -0.30
N VAL A 169 -13.79 -23.59 -0.62
CA VAL A 169 -13.34 -23.94 -1.96
C VAL A 169 -12.48 -25.20 -1.89
N GLN A 170 -12.93 -26.27 -2.53
CA GLN A 170 -12.20 -27.52 -2.65
C GLN A 170 -11.75 -27.73 -4.09
N VAL A 171 -10.50 -28.15 -4.28
CA VAL A 171 -9.93 -28.35 -5.62
C VAL A 171 -9.69 -29.83 -5.85
N ASN A 172 -10.34 -30.40 -6.86
CA ASN A 172 -9.96 -31.70 -7.41
C ASN A 172 -8.85 -31.48 -8.44
N THR A 173 -7.63 -31.88 -8.10
CA THR A 173 -6.44 -31.67 -8.93
C THR A 173 -6.44 -32.53 -10.20
N THR A 174 -7.05 -33.71 -10.16
CA THR A 174 -7.17 -34.64 -11.30
C THR A 174 -8.10 -34.07 -12.37
N THR A 175 -9.30 -33.64 -11.99
CA THR A 175 -10.30 -33.10 -12.92
C THR A 175 -10.15 -31.59 -13.16
N LYS A 176 -9.28 -30.93 -12.37
CA LYS A 176 -9.06 -29.48 -12.33
C LYS A 176 -10.36 -28.71 -12.07
N THR A 177 -11.17 -29.25 -11.15
CA THR A 177 -12.49 -28.73 -10.76
C THR A 177 -12.40 -28.04 -9.41
N PHE A 178 -13.00 -26.87 -9.31
CA PHE A 178 -13.18 -26.08 -8.10
C PHE A 178 -14.63 -26.25 -7.64
N SER A 179 -14.82 -26.94 -6.53
CA SER A 179 -16.11 -27.08 -5.85
C SER A 179 -16.21 -26.01 -4.78
N ILE A 180 -17.09 -25.04 -5.01
CA ILE A 180 -17.29 -23.86 -4.18
C ILE A 180 -18.64 -24.00 -3.47
N ARG A 181 -18.66 -23.76 -2.16
CA ARG A 181 -19.87 -23.80 -1.34
C ARG A 181 -20.02 -22.49 -0.59
N LEU A 182 -20.94 -21.64 -1.05
CA LEU A 182 -21.26 -20.35 -0.45
C LEU A 182 -22.58 -20.48 0.33
N GLY A 183 -22.50 -20.73 1.63
CA GLY A 183 -23.65 -21.17 2.42
C GLY A 183 -24.33 -22.38 1.76
N ASP A 184 -25.58 -22.20 1.35
CA ASP A 184 -26.37 -23.23 0.67
C ASP A 184 -26.32 -23.23 -0.87
N LEU A 185 -25.51 -22.37 -1.47
CA LEU A 185 -25.32 -22.34 -2.92
C LEU A 185 -24.08 -23.16 -3.35
N PRO A 186 -24.24 -24.29 -4.07
CA PRO A 186 -23.12 -24.98 -4.69
C PRO A 186 -22.77 -24.34 -6.04
N ILE A 187 -21.50 -24.06 -6.25
CA ILE A 187 -20.93 -23.57 -7.51
C ILE A 187 -19.78 -24.49 -7.91
N GLN A 188 -19.71 -24.88 -9.19
CA GLN A 188 -18.57 -25.61 -9.73
C GLN A 188 -17.97 -24.90 -10.93
N LEU A 189 -16.64 -24.76 -10.91
CA LEU A 189 -15.84 -24.21 -12.00
C LEU A 189 -14.80 -25.24 -12.41
N GLN A 190 -14.50 -25.34 -13.71
CA GLN A 190 -13.50 -26.27 -14.21
C GLN A 190 -12.51 -25.55 -15.12
N LEU A 191 -11.22 -25.77 -14.89
CA LEU A 191 -10.17 -25.19 -15.73
C LEU A 191 -10.36 -25.59 -17.19
N GLY A 192 -10.36 -24.60 -18.09
CA GLY A 192 -10.56 -24.77 -19.53
C GLY A 192 -12.02 -24.76 -19.98
N SER A 193 -12.98 -24.76 -19.05
CA SER A 193 -14.42 -24.67 -19.33
C SER A 193 -14.89 -23.22 -19.28
N ASP A 194 -15.81 -22.86 -20.18
CA ASP A 194 -16.60 -21.63 -20.13
C ASP A 194 -18.03 -21.88 -19.62
N ILE A 195 -18.29 -23.06 -19.06
CA ILE A 195 -19.54 -23.41 -18.39
C ILE A 195 -19.27 -23.60 -16.91
N ALA A 196 -19.99 -22.86 -16.08
CA ALA A 196 -20.10 -23.06 -14.64
C ALA A 196 -21.36 -23.87 -14.30
N MET A 197 -21.33 -24.62 -13.20
CA MET A 197 -22.54 -25.18 -12.60
C MET A 197 -22.92 -24.33 -11.40
N VAL A 198 -24.10 -23.71 -11.41
CA VAL A 198 -24.61 -22.88 -10.30
C VAL A 198 -25.93 -23.49 -9.85
N ASN A 199 -25.98 -23.96 -8.60
CA ASN A 199 -27.15 -24.68 -8.07
C ASN A 199 -27.63 -25.83 -8.99
N GLY A 200 -26.70 -26.57 -9.60
CA GLY A 200 -27.01 -27.65 -10.54
C GLY A 200 -27.37 -27.20 -11.97
N ALA A 201 -27.58 -25.91 -12.23
CA ALA A 201 -27.83 -25.38 -13.56
C ALA A 201 -26.54 -24.99 -14.30
N LYS A 202 -26.50 -25.20 -15.62
CA LYS A 202 -25.38 -24.77 -16.47
C LYS A 202 -25.48 -23.28 -16.77
N VAL A 203 -24.42 -22.54 -16.46
CA VAL A 203 -24.28 -21.10 -16.75
C VAL A 203 -23.12 -20.90 -17.72
N LYS A 204 -23.41 -20.34 -18.90
CA LYS A 204 -22.36 -19.96 -19.87
C LYS A 204 -21.68 -18.67 -19.42
N MET A 205 -20.37 -18.69 -19.29
CA MET A 205 -19.53 -17.55 -18.97
C MET A 205 -19.01 -16.88 -20.24
N SER A 206 -18.63 -15.60 -20.14
CA SER A 206 -18.03 -14.80 -21.22
C SER A 206 -16.64 -15.26 -21.64
N GLY A 207 -16.03 -16.16 -20.87
CA GLY A 207 -14.73 -16.75 -21.14
C GLY A 207 -14.50 -18.02 -20.34
N LYS A 208 -13.37 -18.67 -20.61
CA LYS A 208 -12.99 -19.91 -19.94
C LYS A 208 -12.31 -19.62 -18.61
N VAL A 209 -12.54 -20.48 -17.62
CA VAL A 209 -11.67 -20.56 -16.44
C VAL A 209 -10.27 -20.90 -16.92
N GLN A 210 -9.27 -20.10 -16.55
CA GLN A 210 -7.92 -20.23 -17.11
C GLN A 210 -6.85 -19.87 -16.09
N LYS A 211 -5.58 -20.18 -16.40
CA LYS A 211 -4.45 -19.76 -15.58
C LYS A 211 -3.85 -18.48 -16.15
N ILE A 212 -3.74 -17.45 -15.31
CA ILE A 212 -3.04 -16.21 -15.63
C ILE A 212 -2.07 -15.94 -14.48
N ASP A 213 -0.79 -15.77 -14.80
CA ASP A 213 0.27 -15.47 -13.83
C ASP A 213 0.33 -16.43 -12.62
N GLY A 214 0.03 -17.70 -12.85
CA GLY A 214 0.02 -18.75 -11.82
C GLY A 214 -1.32 -18.93 -11.10
N SER A 215 -2.21 -17.93 -11.13
CA SER A 215 -3.53 -17.97 -10.49
C SER A 215 -4.59 -18.53 -11.42
N THR A 216 -5.50 -19.37 -10.89
CA THR A 216 -6.67 -19.83 -11.65
C THR A 216 -7.79 -18.81 -11.51
N VAL A 217 -8.24 -18.28 -12.64
CA VAL A 217 -9.16 -17.15 -12.70
C VAL A 217 -10.41 -17.47 -13.50
N PHE A 218 -11.50 -16.77 -13.21
CA PHE A 218 -12.81 -16.91 -13.88
C PHE A 218 -13.36 -15.54 -14.30
N PRO A 219 -14.25 -15.46 -15.31
CA PRO A 219 -14.85 -14.19 -15.71
C PRO A 219 -15.73 -13.61 -14.61
N ALA A 220 -15.48 -12.36 -14.23
CA ALA A 220 -16.16 -11.68 -13.14
C ALA A 220 -17.68 -11.59 -13.31
N THR A 221 -18.16 -11.55 -14.56
CA THR A 221 -19.58 -11.53 -14.92
C THR A 221 -20.35 -12.73 -14.38
N LEU A 222 -19.67 -13.83 -14.03
CA LEU A 222 -20.31 -14.94 -13.32
C LEU A 222 -20.92 -14.50 -11.99
N LEU A 223 -20.30 -13.56 -11.26
CA LEU A 223 -20.83 -13.05 -9.99
C LEU A 223 -22.19 -12.38 -10.17
N LYS A 224 -22.40 -11.70 -11.30
CA LYS A 224 -23.70 -11.11 -11.65
C LYS A 224 -24.77 -12.18 -11.84
N THR A 225 -24.46 -13.27 -12.53
CA THR A 225 -25.43 -14.35 -12.79
C THR A 225 -25.64 -15.26 -11.60
N ALA A 226 -24.58 -15.57 -10.85
CA ALA A 226 -24.62 -16.52 -9.75
C ALA A 226 -25.08 -15.90 -8.43
N LEU A 227 -24.73 -14.63 -8.19
CA LEU A 227 -24.88 -13.96 -6.89
C LEU A 227 -25.63 -12.62 -6.99
N SER A 228 -26.15 -12.26 -8.17
CA SER A 228 -26.82 -10.97 -8.42
C SER A 228 -25.93 -9.75 -8.12
N ALA A 229 -24.62 -9.90 -8.24
CA ALA A 229 -23.68 -8.81 -8.01
C ALA A 229 -23.81 -7.71 -9.09
N GLU A 230 -23.70 -6.45 -8.68
CA GLU A 230 -23.47 -5.33 -9.59
C GLU A 230 -21.95 -5.15 -9.80
N LEU A 231 -21.56 -4.86 -11.05
CA LEU A 231 -20.16 -4.78 -11.47
C LEU A 231 -19.94 -3.45 -12.18
N ILE A 232 -19.06 -2.61 -11.64
CA ILE A 232 -18.66 -1.33 -12.23
C ILE A 232 -17.20 -1.44 -12.66
N TRP A 233 -16.94 -1.27 -13.95
CA TRP A 233 -15.59 -1.35 -14.53
C TRP A 233 -15.03 0.03 -14.82
N ASP A 234 -13.81 0.31 -14.36
CA ASP A 234 -13.04 1.48 -14.74
C ASP A 234 -11.92 1.08 -15.71
N GLY A 235 -12.09 1.44 -16.98
CA GLY A 235 -11.11 1.14 -18.03
C GLY A 235 -9.83 1.98 -17.96
N ASN A 236 -9.84 3.14 -17.29
CA ASN A 236 -8.65 4.00 -17.16
C ASN A 236 -7.66 3.40 -16.17
N TYR A 237 -8.17 2.86 -15.06
CA TYR A 237 -7.37 2.26 -14.00
C TYR A 237 -7.33 0.73 -14.04
N GLN A 238 -8.13 0.11 -14.92
CA GLN A 238 -8.32 -1.33 -14.98
C GLN A 238 -8.76 -1.94 -13.64
N THR A 239 -9.69 -1.25 -12.96
CA THR A 239 -10.27 -1.68 -11.69
C THR A 239 -11.72 -2.09 -11.87
N MET A 240 -12.22 -2.88 -10.92
CA MET A 240 -13.61 -3.26 -10.85
C MET A 240 -14.13 -3.14 -9.44
N GLU A 241 -15.25 -2.46 -9.30
CA GLU A 241 -16.04 -2.39 -8.08
C GLU A 241 -17.15 -3.45 -8.18
N ILE A 242 -17.31 -4.24 -7.13
CA ILE A 242 -18.24 -5.36 -7.05
C ILE A 242 -19.15 -5.10 -5.86
N TYR A 243 -20.45 -5.04 -6.13
CA TYR A 243 -21.46 -4.72 -5.13
C TYR A 243 -22.41 -5.89 -4.90
N PHE A 244 -22.62 -6.23 -3.63
CA PHE A 244 -23.63 -7.19 -3.18
C PHE A 244 -24.67 -6.45 -2.36
N GLY A 245 -25.56 -5.71 -3.05
CA GLY A 245 -26.33 -4.66 -2.40
C GLY A 245 -25.41 -3.49 -2.04
N LYS A 246 -25.33 -3.10 -0.76
CA LYS A 246 -24.39 -2.06 -0.30
C LYS A 246 -23.01 -2.58 0.11
N ALA A 247 -22.82 -3.89 0.21
CA ALA A 247 -21.52 -4.48 0.50
C ALA A 247 -20.57 -4.32 -0.69
N GLU A 248 -19.38 -3.78 -0.44
CA GLU A 248 -18.40 -3.44 -1.47
C GLU A 248 -17.19 -4.42 -1.46
N LEU A 249 -16.72 -4.77 -2.66
CA LEU A 249 -15.47 -5.48 -2.89
C LEU A 249 -14.78 -4.87 -4.11
N PHE A 250 -13.51 -4.48 -3.95
CA PHE A 250 -12.72 -3.91 -5.04
C PHE A 250 -11.75 -4.94 -5.60
N ALA A 251 -11.57 -4.92 -6.91
CA ALA A 251 -10.59 -5.74 -7.61
C ALA A 251 -9.70 -4.91 -8.54
N TYR A 252 -8.41 -5.22 -8.49
CA TYR A 252 -7.33 -4.55 -9.21
C TYR A 252 -6.61 -5.56 -10.10
N THR A 253 -5.95 -5.05 -11.12
CA THR A 253 -5.05 -5.85 -11.95
C THR A 253 -3.59 -5.48 -11.69
N LYS A 254 -2.65 -6.30 -12.15
CA LYS A 254 -1.24 -5.89 -12.19
C LYS A 254 -1.00 -4.61 -12.97
N GLN A 255 -1.79 -4.37 -14.02
CA GLN A 255 -1.69 -3.16 -14.81
C GLN A 255 -2.16 -1.93 -14.03
N THR A 256 -3.13 -2.10 -13.14
CA THR A 256 -3.61 -1.04 -12.25
C THR A 256 -2.48 -0.47 -11.41
N ALA A 257 -1.70 -1.32 -10.75
CA ALA A 257 -0.56 -0.88 -9.95
C ALA A 257 0.48 -0.12 -10.80
N GLN A 258 0.68 -0.54 -12.06
CA GLN A 258 1.57 0.16 -12.99
C GLN A 258 1.01 1.52 -13.43
N ILE A 259 -0.31 1.64 -13.64
CA ILE A 259 -0.97 2.90 -13.99
C ILE A 259 -0.80 3.90 -12.86
N PHE A 260 -1.17 3.51 -11.62
CA PHE A 260 -1.02 4.38 -10.45
C PHE A 260 0.44 4.77 -10.21
N LYS A 261 1.38 3.83 -10.27
CA LYS A 261 2.81 4.14 -10.15
C LYS A 261 3.24 5.17 -11.18
N LYS A 262 2.82 5.03 -12.45
CA LYS A 262 3.16 5.97 -13.52
C LYS A 262 2.55 7.35 -13.28
N GLU A 263 1.34 7.44 -12.76
CA GLU A 263 0.72 8.70 -12.37
C GLU A 263 1.48 9.38 -11.23
N GLU A 264 1.86 8.63 -10.20
CA GLU A 264 2.65 9.13 -9.06
C GLU A 264 4.04 9.59 -9.50
N GLN A 265 4.70 8.83 -10.39
CA GLN A 265 5.97 9.23 -10.98
C GLN A 265 5.86 10.54 -11.78
N GLY A 266 4.70 10.80 -12.41
CA GLY A 266 4.43 12.02 -13.15
C GLY A 266 5.55 12.43 -14.11
N ASN A 267 6.09 13.64 -13.92
CA ASN A 267 7.18 14.17 -14.76
C ASN A 267 8.54 13.50 -14.52
N LEU A 268 8.69 12.67 -13.50
CA LEU A 268 9.96 11.99 -13.17
C LEU A 268 10.22 10.82 -14.12
N VAL A 269 9.19 10.26 -14.77
CA VAL A 269 9.32 9.16 -15.75
C VAL A 269 10.34 9.50 -16.85
N LYS A 270 10.53 10.79 -17.19
CA LYS A 270 11.52 11.25 -18.19
C LYS A 270 12.97 10.93 -17.82
N PHE A 271 13.25 10.60 -16.56
CA PHE A 271 14.59 10.20 -16.11
C PHE A 271 14.83 8.69 -16.24
N ILE A 272 13.77 7.87 -16.31
CA ILE A 272 13.89 6.43 -16.54
C ILE A 272 14.53 6.20 -17.92
N GLY A 273 15.54 5.32 -17.95
CA GLY A 273 16.38 5.05 -19.12
C GLY A 273 17.57 6.00 -19.27
N LYS A 274 17.66 7.10 -18.52
CA LYS A 274 18.86 7.96 -18.55
C LYS A 274 20.03 7.29 -17.84
N THR A 275 21.21 7.54 -18.39
CA THR A 275 22.48 6.99 -17.89
C THR A 275 23.34 8.08 -17.26
N TYR A 276 23.95 7.75 -16.15
CA TYR A 276 24.85 8.61 -15.39
C TYR A 276 26.10 7.83 -14.99
N TRP A 277 27.19 8.56 -14.75
CA TRP A 277 28.32 8.05 -13.99
C TRP A 277 28.19 8.55 -12.57
N LEU A 278 28.23 7.63 -11.60
CA LEU A 278 28.21 8.00 -10.20
C LEU A 278 29.49 8.74 -9.83
N ASN A 279 29.38 9.73 -8.97
CA ASN A 279 30.52 10.45 -8.40
C ASN A 279 30.45 10.40 -6.87
N GLN A 280 30.09 11.48 -6.19
CA GLN A 280 30.00 11.53 -4.73
C GLN A 280 28.61 11.10 -4.20
N PHE A 281 27.77 10.50 -5.04
CA PHE A 281 26.46 9.99 -4.62
C PHE A 281 26.60 8.73 -3.76
N ASP A 282 27.49 7.83 -4.19
CA ASP A 282 27.81 6.59 -3.48
C ASP A 282 29.30 6.28 -3.72
N SER A 283 30.08 6.27 -2.64
CA SER A 283 31.53 6.09 -2.70
C SER A 283 31.94 4.72 -3.22
N ASP A 284 31.14 3.69 -2.96
CA ASP A 284 31.47 2.30 -3.32
C ASP A 284 31.33 2.07 -4.83
N TYR A 285 30.48 2.88 -5.48
CA TYR A 285 30.22 2.82 -6.92
C TYR A 285 30.76 4.03 -7.67
N LYS A 286 31.71 4.77 -7.08
CA LYS A 286 32.31 5.96 -7.70
C LYS A 286 32.87 5.65 -9.09
N PHE A 287 32.40 6.42 -10.08
CA PHE A 287 32.63 6.27 -11.51
C PHE A 287 32.16 4.95 -12.12
N GLN A 288 31.23 4.24 -11.49
CA GLN A 288 30.45 3.21 -12.18
C GLN A 288 29.38 3.88 -13.03
N LYS A 289 29.12 3.29 -14.19
CA LYS A 289 28.06 3.73 -15.10
C LYS A 289 26.75 3.06 -14.71
N VAL A 290 25.71 3.86 -14.47
CA VAL A 290 24.39 3.40 -14.04
C VAL A 290 23.30 3.91 -14.96
N THR A 291 22.23 3.13 -15.13
CA THR A 291 21.01 3.58 -15.81
C THR A 291 19.85 3.57 -14.82
N ILE A 292 19.06 4.64 -14.80
CA ILE A 292 17.83 4.66 -14.00
C ILE A 292 16.85 3.69 -14.62
N VAL A 293 16.46 2.64 -13.89
CA VAL A 293 15.52 1.62 -14.36
C VAL A 293 14.12 1.80 -13.79
N ASP A 294 13.99 2.48 -12.65
CA ASP A 294 12.70 2.82 -12.07
C ASP A 294 12.82 4.02 -11.13
N ILE A 295 11.68 4.61 -10.80
CA ILE A 295 11.53 5.63 -9.76
C ILE A 295 10.37 5.19 -8.87
N LEU A 296 10.66 4.85 -7.63
CA LEU A 296 9.71 4.19 -6.74
C LEU A 296 9.04 5.24 -5.84
N PRO A 297 7.76 5.60 -6.09
CA PRO A 297 7.00 6.43 -5.16
C PRO A 297 6.69 5.65 -3.87
N ASP A 298 6.45 6.38 -2.79
CA ASP A 298 5.90 5.85 -1.56
C ASP A 298 4.60 6.56 -1.12
N TYR A 299 4.05 6.13 0.03
CA TYR A 299 2.79 6.66 0.55
C TYR A 299 2.90 8.09 1.10
N GLU A 300 4.11 8.60 1.34
CA GLU A 300 4.36 9.97 1.80
C GLU A 300 4.59 10.93 0.61
N GLY A 301 4.60 10.40 -0.62
CA GLY A 301 4.89 11.16 -1.83
C GLY A 301 6.39 11.40 -2.05
N GLU A 302 7.24 10.61 -1.39
CA GLU A 302 8.67 10.58 -1.64
C GLU A 302 9.03 9.54 -2.71
N PHE A 303 10.24 9.65 -3.25
CA PHE A 303 10.72 8.82 -4.34
C PHE A 303 12.11 8.27 -4.05
N ALA A 304 12.31 6.98 -4.32
CA ALA A 304 13.64 6.38 -4.46
C ALA A 304 13.96 6.16 -5.94
N ILE A 305 15.20 6.39 -6.35
CA ILE A 305 15.70 6.09 -7.70
C ILE A 305 16.28 4.68 -7.70
N SER A 306 15.81 3.81 -8.59
CA SER A 306 16.43 2.51 -8.84
C SER A 306 17.41 2.61 -10.00
N PHE A 307 18.68 2.38 -9.69
CA PHE A 307 19.79 2.37 -10.64
C PHE A 307 20.22 0.94 -10.96
N LYS A 308 20.40 0.63 -12.24
CA LYS A 308 21.12 -0.57 -12.68
C LYS A 308 22.56 -0.23 -12.99
N VAL A 309 23.49 -0.84 -12.27
CA VAL A 309 24.92 -0.79 -12.55
C VAL A 309 25.19 -1.56 -13.85
N LEU A 310 25.72 -0.90 -14.88
CA LEU A 310 25.83 -1.51 -16.21
C LEU A 310 26.89 -2.61 -16.30
N SER A 311 27.92 -2.56 -15.45
CA SER A 311 29.01 -3.54 -15.43
C SER A 311 28.62 -4.85 -14.74
N THR A 312 27.77 -4.80 -13.71
CA THR A 312 27.42 -5.97 -12.88
C THR A 312 25.95 -6.39 -13.02
N GLY A 313 25.10 -5.51 -13.53
CA GLY A 313 23.65 -5.70 -13.55
C GLY A 313 22.95 -5.49 -12.20
N GLN A 314 23.70 -5.20 -11.14
CA GLN A 314 23.19 -4.96 -9.79
C GLN A 314 22.22 -3.78 -9.75
N ILE A 315 21.16 -3.89 -8.95
CA ILE A 315 20.22 -2.80 -8.68
C ILE A 315 20.61 -2.11 -7.37
N LEU A 316 20.72 -0.79 -7.41
CA LEU A 316 20.93 0.09 -6.28
C LEU A 316 19.73 1.00 -6.13
N ASN A 317 19.22 1.17 -4.92
CA ASN A 317 18.15 2.13 -4.64
C ASN A 317 18.74 3.31 -3.88
N SER A 318 18.37 4.53 -4.28
CA SER A 318 18.70 5.71 -3.47
C SER A 318 17.93 5.71 -2.15
N TYR A 319 18.33 6.61 -1.25
CA TYR A 319 17.44 7.09 -0.20
C TYR A 319 16.18 7.74 -0.81
N LYS A 320 15.11 7.80 -0.03
CA LYS A 320 13.86 8.46 -0.43
C LYS A 320 14.01 9.96 -0.36
N MET A 321 13.47 10.68 -1.34
CA MET A 321 13.52 12.13 -1.40
C MET A 321 12.32 12.69 -2.14
N SER A 322 11.99 13.97 -1.92
CA SER A 322 10.96 14.65 -2.71
C SER A 322 11.30 14.67 -4.20
N GLY A 323 10.29 14.79 -5.07
CA GLY A 323 10.50 14.86 -6.52
C GLY A 323 11.41 16.03 -6.96
N ASP A 324 11.32 17.17 -6.28
CA ASP A 324 12.16 18.34 -6.55
C ASP A 324 13.62 18.11 -6.13
N GLU A 325 13.82 17.47 -4.98
CA GLU A 325 15.16 17.06 -4.54
C GLU A 325 15.77 16.06 -5.52
N LEU A 326 15.00 15.07 -5.98
CA LEU A 326 15.43 14.10 -6.99
C LEU A 326 15.96 14.78 -8.24
N ILE A 327 15.21 15.74 -8.79
CA ILE A 327 15.61 16.51 -9.98
C ILE A 327 16.91 17.28 -9.72
N ARG A 328 17.02 17.98 -8.58
CA ARG A 328 18.22 18.72 -8.20
C ARG A 328 19.43 17.81 -8.03
N THR A 329 19.23 16.65 -7.42
CA THR A 329 20.25 15.64 -7.15
C THR A 329 20.79 15.06 -8.45
N LEU A 330 19.93 14.64 -9.38
CA LEU A 330 20.36 14.16 -10.71
C LEU A 330 21.03 15.26 -11.57
N GLY A 331 20.71 16.53 -11.33
CA GLY A 331 21.36 17.67 -11.98
C GLY A 331 22.71 18.08 -11.36
N ASN A 332 23.05 17.55 -10.18
CA ASN A 332 24.26 17.94 -9.47
C ASN A 332 25.47 17.13 -9.96
N LYS A 333 26.41 17.82 -10.63
CA LYS A 333 27.67 17.24 -11.13
C LYS A 333 28.59 16.66 -10.03
N GLU A 334 28.39 17.04 -8.78
CA GLU A 334 29.10 16.41 -7.65
C GLU A 334 28.64 14.98 -7.42
N TYR A 335 27.38 14.68 -7.71
CA TYR A 335 26.78 13.37 -7.49
C TYR A 335 26.75 12.54 -8.76
N PHE A 336 26.39 13.15 -9.90
CA PHE A 336 26.20 12.44 -11.16
C PHE A 336 26.85 13.18 -12.32
N LEU A 337 27.59 12.45 -13.16
CA LEU A 337 28.19 12.97 -14.39
C LEU A 337 27.44 12.40 -15.60
N THR A 338 27.11 13.25 -16.56
CA THR A 338 26.37 12.88 -17.78
C THR A 338 27.28 12.44 -18.94
N THR A 339 28.60 12.57 -18.78
CA THR A 339 29.61 12.16 -19.76
C THR A 339 30.64 11.24 -19.12
N ASP A 340 31.33 10.46 -19.95
CA ASP A 340 32.40 9.56 -19.51
C ASP A 340 33.57 10.35 -18.90
N PRO A 341 33.79 10.28 -17.56
CA PRO A 341 34.80 11.10 -16.91
C PRO A 341 36.22 10.77 -17.39
N PHE A 342 36.49 9.51 -17.73
CA PHE A 342 37.82 9.07 -18.16
C PHE A 342 38.17 9.67 -19.53
N LYS A 343 37.19 9.80 -20.42
CA LYS A 343 37.35 10.46 -21.72
C LYS A 343 37.35 11.98 -21.64
N THR A 344 36.55 12.55 -20.75
CA THR A 344 36.40 14.00 -20.58
C THR A 344 37.67 14.64 -20.02
N TYR A 345 38.23 14.08 -18.93
CA TYR A 345 39.34 14.74 -18.21
C TYR A 345 40.73 14.24 -18.62
N LYS A 346 40.83 13.05 -19.23
CA LYS A 346 42.09 12.47 -19.75
C LYS A 346 43.26 12.48 -18.74
N TRP A 347 42.96 12.38 -17.45
CA TRP A 347 43.99 12.23 -16.41
C TRP A 347 44.63 10.85 -16.48
N SER A 348 45.84 10.73 -15.93
CA SER A 348 46.55 9.45 -15.86
C SER A 348 45.85 8.46 -14.94
N ASP A 349 46.09 7.17 -15.17
CA ASP A 349 45.53 6.08 -14.34
C ASP A 349 45.95 6.21 -12.86
N ALA A 350 47.16 6.72 -12.61
CA ALA A 350 47.64 7.00 -11.26
C ALA A 350 46.78 8.06 -10.54
N ILE A 351 46.34 9.10 -11.25
CA ILE A 351 45.44 10.13 -10.70
C ILE A 351 44.05 9.53 -10.48
N TRP A 352 43.50 8.81 -11.45
CA TRP A 352 42.20 8.15 -11.28
C TRP A 352 42.17 7.15 -10.13
N SER A 353 43.25 6.38 -9.94
CA SER A 353 43.38 5.44 -8.83
C SER A 353 43.40 6.15 -7.48
N LYS A 354 43.98 7.36 -7.38
CA LYS A 354 43.96 8.17 -6.15
C LYS A 354 42.56 8.72 -5.89
N ILE A 355 41.93 9.31 -6.90
CA ILE A 355 40.59 9.89 -6.80
C ILE A 355 39.54 8.86 -6.37
N LYS A 356 39.58 7.65 -6.95
CA LYS A 356 38.67 6.55 -6.58
C LYS A 356 38.81 6.12 -5.12
N LYS A 357 40.01 6.29 -4.54
CA LYS A 357 40.30 5.97 -3.13
C LYS A 357 40.16 7.19 -2.21
N SER A 358 39.63 8.30 -2.72
CA SER A 358 39.56 9.58 -2.00
C SER A 358 40.93 10.03 -1.47
N ILE A 359 42.00 9.78 -2.21
CA ILE A 359 43.36 10.22 -1.88
C ILE A 359 43.67 11.52 -2.63
N VAL A 360 44.16 12.52 -1.91
CA VAL A 360 44.75 13.74 -2.48
C VAL A 360 46.26 13.68 -2.33
N ALA A 361 47.00 14.16 -3.33
CA ALA A 361 48.45 14.20 -3.34
C ALA A 361 48.94 15.55 -3.87
N THR A 362 50.17 15.91 -3.52
CA THR A 362 50.85 17.09 -4.07
C THR A 362 50.89 17.02 -5.60
N GLY A 363 50.81 18.19 -6.24
CA GLY A 363 50.74 18.32 -7.70
C GLY A 363 49.36 18.06 -8.31
N MET A 364 48.36 17.58 -7.55
CA MET A 364 46.98 17.46 -8.06
C MET A 364 46.36 18.83 -8.32
N THR A 365 45.51 18.94 -9.33
CA THR A 365 44.77 20.18 -9.62
C THR A 365 43.56 20.36 -8.71
N LYS A 366 43.03 21.58 -8.60
CA LYS A 366 41.76 21.87 -7.90
C LYS A 366 40.63 20.92 -8.33
N GLN A 367 40.49 20.68 -9.64
CA GLN A 367 39.45 19.80 -10.16
C GLN A 367 39.65 18.33 -9.76
N GLN A 368 40.89 17.85 -9.72
CA GLN A 368 41.20 16.50 -9.24
C GLN A 368 40.92 16.35 -7.73
N VAL A 369 41.13 17.42 -6.95
CA VAL A 369 40.76 17.46 -5.53
C VAL A 369 39.24 17.45 -5.35
N GLU A 370 38.48 18.23 -6.13
CA GLU A 370 37.01 18.18 -6.09
C GLU A 370 36.45 16.80 -6.46
N PHE A 371 37.05 16.13 -7.44
CA PHE A 371 36.68 14.75 -7.77
C PHE A 371 37.07 13.77 -6.67
N SER A 372 38.13 14.04 -5.90
CA SER A 372 38.56 13.19 -4.80
C SER A 372 37.68 13.40 -3.57
N TRP A 373 37.72 14.60 -2.98
CA TRP A 373 37.13 14.94 -1.69
C TRP A 373 35.80 15.72 -1.77
N GLY A 374 35.35 16.10 -2.96
CA GLY A 374 34.18 16.96 -3.12
C GLY A 374 34.50 18.44 -2.90
N LYS A 375 33.44 19.26 -2.84
CA LYS A 375 33.60 20.69 -2.58
C LYS A 375 34.00 20.96 -1.12
N PRO A 376 34.88 21.93 -0.88
CA PRO A 376 35.22 22.34 0.47
C PRO A 376 34.07 23.14 1.11
N ILE A 377 34.09 23.19 2.44
CA ILE A 377 33.19 23.98 3.27
C ILE A 377 33.47 25.48 3.09
N SER A 378 34.75 25.84 3.00
CA SER A 378 35.18 27.22 2.77
C SER A 378 36.47 27.29 1.94
N LYS A 379 36.70 28.45 1.33
CA LYS A 379 37.89 28.73 0.52
C LYS A 379 38.45 30.09 0.94
N SER A 380 39.77 30.21 1.04
CA SER A 380 40.47 31.48 1.20
C SER A 380 41.53 31.63 0.13
N THR A 381 41.80 32.86 -0.32
CA THR A 381 42.76 33.13 -1.39
C THR A 381 43.63 34.33 -1.04
N LEU A 382 44.94 34.18 -1.25
CA LEU A 382 45.94 35.22 -1.16
C LEU A 382 46.69 35.29 -2.49
N SER A 383 47.03 36.50 -2.93
CA SER A 383 47.78 36.69 -4.17
C SER A 383 48.80 37.80 -3.99
N GLY A 384 50.03 37.55 -4.42
CA GLY A 384 51.14 38.51 -4.30
C GLY A 384 52.34 38.05 -5.14
N SER A 385 53.03 39.00 -5.76
CA SER A 385 54.26 38.74 -6.54
C SER A 385 54.13 37.62 -7.59
N GLY A 386 52.99 37.52 -8.27
CA GLY A 386 52.72 36.49 -9.29
C GLY A 386 52.43 35.08 -8.73
N ILE A 387 52.34 34.93 -7.41
CA ILE A 387 51.97 33.69 -6.74
C ILE A 387 50.55 33.83 -6.20
N GLN A 388 49.72 32.83 -6.52
CA GLN A 388 48.40 32.67 -5.91
C GLN A 388 48.42 31.47 -4.96
N VAL A 389 48.01 31.70 -3.72
CA VAL A 389 47.81 30.66 -2.71
C VAL A 389 46.31 30.59 -2.39
N GLU A 390 45.72 29.41 -2.54
CA GLU A 390 44.33 29.17 -2.16
C GLU A 390 44.27 28.01 -1.17
N THR A 391 43.55 28.19 -0.06
CA THR A 391 43.36 27.14 0.95
C THR A 391 41.90 26.75 1.02
N TRP A 392 41.65 25.45 0.90
CA TRP A 392 40.34 24.83 1.00
C TRP A 392 40.20 24.14 2.34
N GLN A 393 39.12 24.45 3.04
CA GLN A 393 38.78 23.82 4.33
C GLN A 393 37.71 22.74 4.14
N TYR A 394 37.96 21.58 4.72
CA TYR A 394 37.04 20.45 4.79
C TYR A 394 36.67 20.15 6.25
N GLY A 395 35.76 19.20 6.46
CA GLY A 395 35.41 18.72 7.80
C GLY A 395 36.64 18.15 8.55
N ASN A 396 36.52 18.01 9.87
CA ASN A 396 37.58 17.48 10.74
C ASN A 396 38.91 18.24 10.69
N TYR A 397 38.86 19.55 10.44
CA TYR A 397 40.06 20.40 10.33
C TYR A 397 41.03 19.94 9.23
N ASN A 398 40.52 19.31 8.17
CA ASN A 398 41.32 18.96 6.99
C ASN A 398 41.48 20.19 6.08
N TYR A 399 42.70 20.46 5.62
CA TYR A 399 43.00 21.57 4.73
C TYR A 399 43.83 21.12 3.53
N ILE A 400 43.49 21.67 2.36
CA ILE A 400 44.29 21.55 1.14
C ILE A 400 44.72 22.94 0.70
N THR A 401 46.02 23.16 0.58
CA THR A 401 46.57 24.41 0.04
C THR A 401 47.09 24.20 -1.37
N PHE A 402 46.70 25.10 -2.26
CA PHE A 402 47.11 25.15 -3.65
C PHE A 402 48.05 26.34 -3.85
N THR A 403 49.17 26.12 -4.53
CA THR A 403 50.04 27.19 -5.03
C THR A 403 49.97 27.18 -6.56
N ASN A 404 49.55 28.30 -7.15
CA ASN A 404 49.35 28.46 -8.60
C ASN A 404 48.47 27.35 -9.22
N GLY A 405 47.44 26.92 -8.49
CA GLY A 405 46.43 25.99 -9.01
C GLY A 405 46.66 24.50 -8.73
N VAL A 406 47.80 24.13 -8.15
CA VAL A 406 48.14 22.73 -7.81
C VAL A 406 48.39 22.57 -6.31
N VAL A 407 48.06 21.39 -5.77
CA VAL A 407 48.23 21.07 -4.35
C VAL A 407 49.71 21.18 -3.97
N SER A 408 50.00 22.06 -3.01
CA SER A 408 51.34 22.27 -2.45
C SER A 408 51.44 21.80 -1.01
N MET A 409 50.36 21.85 -0.23
CA MET A 409 50.31 21.32 1.14
C MET A 409 48.98 20.60 1.40
N ILE A 410 49.07 19.54 2.20
CA ILE A 410 47.94 18.72 2.64
C ILE A 410 48.06 18.64 4.15
N TYR A 411 47.01 19.03 4.86
CA TYR A 411 46.88 18.85 6.29
C TYR A 411 45.63 18.01 6.55
N THR A 412 45.82 16.84 7.15
CA THR A 412 44.72 15.94 7.54
C THR A 412 44.91 15.56 9.00
N ASN A 413 43.83 15.62 9.77
CA ASN A 413 43.82 15.20 11.17
C ASN A 413 43.53 13.70 11.31
#